data_AF-A0A318DU28-F1
#
_entry.id   AF-A0A318DU28-F1
#
_cell.length_a   1.000
_cell.length_b   1.000
_cell.length_c   1.000
_cell.angle_alpha   90.00
_cell.angle_beta   90.00
_cell.angle_gamma   90.00
#
_symmetry.space_group_name_H-M   'P 1'
#
loop_
_entity.id
_entity.type
_entity.pdbx_description
1 polymer ?
#
loop_
_entity_poly.entity_id
_entity_poly.type
_entity_poly.pdbx_seq_one_letter_code
_entity_poly.pdbx_strand_id
1 'polypeptide(L)'
;MNTFTRLATSLALLGLAGSLHAQTLEEQLRSQLRDTRSQLQDLQNEQASWQAQKASVEGERDQARKALEQAQAELARYKSGAAGDGAALKSERDARQRAEEAVAQGRTAAAESAARLQEQQSHNAALTTQLDGVRKELSTCTARNEAMYKIGNEVIDAYAHIDMGTVMASRQPFAASSRVKLENAAQGYGDRLYEQRYRPAAEAPQP
;
A
#
# COMPACT_ATOMS: atom_id res chain seq x y z
N MET A 1 -45.43 -136.12 -40.34
CA MET A 1 -44.67 -135.68 -39.14
C MET A 1 -43.55 -134.76 -39.58
N ASN A 2 -43.15 -133.69 -38.94
CA ASN A 2 -43.61 -132.88 -37.83
C ASN A 2 -42.71 -131.64 -37.92
N THR A 3 -43.26 -130.44 -37.91
CA THR A 3 -42.65 -129.20 -37.37
C THR A 3 -41.20 -128.82 -37.72
N PHE A 4 -40.56 -129.38 -38.76
CA PHE A 4 -39.18 -129.06 -39.15
C PHE A 4 -39.06 -128.28 -40.47
N THR A 5 -40.16 -128.11 -41.21
CA THR A 5 -40.15 -127.47 -42.54
C THR A 5 -40.43 -125.97 -42.53
N ARG A 6 -40.57 -125.34 -41.34
CA ARG A 6 -40.73 -123.87 -41.19
C ARG A 6 -39.50 -123.16 -40.61
N LEU A 7 -38.44 -123.91 -40.34
CA LEU A 7 -37.19 -123.40 -39.75
C LEU A 7 -36.03 -123.28 -40.76
N ALA A 8 -36.25 -123.63 -42.03
CA ALA A 8 -35.23 -123.59 -43.08
C ALA A 8 -35.38 -122.43 -44.08
N THR A 9 -36.46 -121.63 -44.00
CA THR A 9 -36.73 -120.51 -44.92
C THR A 9 -36.68 -119.12 -44.27
N SER A 10 -36.30 -119.03 -42.99
CA SER A 10 -36.05 -117.75 -42.29
C SER A 10 -34.56 -117.47 -42.06
N LEU A 11 -33.66 -118.37 -42.47
CA LEU A 11 -32.20 -118.22 -42.33
C LEU A 11 -31.50 -117.74 -43.62
N ALA A 12 -32.24 -117.50 -44.71
CA ALA A 12 -31.69 -117.07 -46.01
C ALA A 12 -32.06 -115.63 -46.42
N LEU A 13 -32.83 -114.89 -45.61
CA LEU A 13 -33.13 -113.46 -45.83
C LEU A 13 -32.52 -112.50 -44.79
N LEU A 14 -31.78 -113.03 -43.80
CA LEU A 14 -31.07 -112.23 -42.80
C LEU A 14 -29.55 -112.11 -43.09
N GLY A 15 -29.13 -112.39 -44.33
CA GLY A 15 -27.73 -112.30 -44.77
C GLY A 15 -27.42 -111.10 -45.68
N LEU A 16 -28.43 -110.31 -46.07
CA LEU A 16 -28.29 -109.16 -46.99
C LEU A 16 -28.76 -107.82 -46.39
N ALA A 17 -29.20 -107.80 -45.13
CA ALA A 17 -29.62 -106.57 -44.43
C ALA A 17 -28.58 -106.05 -43.41
N GLY A 18 -27.51 -106.80 -43.13
CA GLY A 18 -26.43 -106.39 -42.22
C GLY A 18 -25.40 -105.43 -42.84
N SER A 19 -25.35 -105.35 -44.17
CA SER A 19 -24.38 -104.51 -44.89
C SER A 19 -24.79 -103.05 -45.00
N LEU A 20 -26.06 -102.71 -44.76
CA LEU A 20 -26.54 -101.32 -44.76
C LEU A 20 -26.43 -100.64 -43.38
N HIS A 21 -26.46 -101.37 -42.27
CA HIS A 21 -26.40 -100.78 -40.91
C HIS A 21 -24.97 -100.56 -40.37
N ALA A 22 -23.97 -101.27 -40.89
CA ALA A 22 -22.57 -101.03 -40.54
C ALA A 22 -22.00 -99.79 -41.25
N GLN A 23 -22.44 -99.55 -42.49
CA GLN A 23 -22.04 -98.37 -43.28
C GLN A 23 -22.59 -97.07 -42.66
N THR A 24 -23.75 -97.10 -42.01
CA THR A 24 -24.36 -95.91 -41.38
C THR A 24 -23.69 -95.52 -40.06
N LEU A 25 -23.30 -96.49 -39.23
CA LEU A 25 -22.57 -96.25 -37.98
C LEU A 25 -21.15 -95.72 -38.23
N GLU A 26 -20.47 -96.26 -39.24
CA GLU A 26 -19.14 -95.80 -39.65
C GLU A 26 -19.19 -94.38 -40.25
N GLU A 27 -20.20 -94.07 -41.07
CA GLU A 27 -20.40 -92.71 -41.60
C GLU A 27 -20.76 -91.71 -40.49
N GLN A 28 -21.53 -92.12 -39.48
CA GLN A 28 -21.86 -91.30 -38.32
C GLN A 28 -20.66 -91.04 -37.41
N LEU A 29 -19.77 -92.03 -37.21
CA LEU A 29 -18.51 -91.84 -36.50
C LEU A 29 -17.55 -90.92 -37.28
N ARG A 30 -17.51 -91.05 -38.62
CA ARG A 30 -16.74 -90.13 -39.48
C ARG A 30 -17.32 -88.72 -39.49
N SER A 31 -18.64 -88.55 -39.40
CA SER A 31 -19.25 -87.24 -39.28
C SER A 31 -18.93 -86.63 -37.91
N GLN A 32 -19.10 -87.39 -36.83
CA GLN A 32 -18.77 -86.94 -35.47
C GLN A 32 -17.29 -86.58 -35.32
N LEU A 33 -16.37 -87.34 -35.92
CA LEU A 33 -14.94 -87.02 -35.91
C LEU A 33 -14.63 -85.74 -36.72
N ARG A 34 -15.33 -85.50 -37.83
CA ARG A 34 -15.24 -84.25 -38.60
C ARG A 34 -15.80 -83.07 -37.80
N ASP A 35 -16.94 -83.23 -37.15
CA ASP A 35 -17.60 -82.20 -36.34
C ASP A 35 -16.75 -81.84 -35.12
N THR A 36 -16.24 -82.83 -34.39
CA THR A 36 -15.32 -82.61 -33.25
C THR A 36 -13.99 -81.98 -33.68
N ARG A 37 -13.46 -82.35 -34.85
CA ARG A 37 -12.27 -81.69 -35.42
C ARG A 37 -12.56 -80.23 -35.81
N SER A 38 -13.73 -79.94 -36.37
CA SER A 38 -14.17 -78.56 -36.66
C SER A 38 -14.31 -77.77 -35.36
N GLN A 39 -14.99 -78.31 -34.35
CA GLN A 39 -15.17 -77.67 -33.05
C GLN A 39 -13.84 -77.39 -32.34
N LEU A 40 -12.87 -78.31 -32.42
CA LEU A 40 -11.53 -78.07 -31.85
C LEU A 40 -10.80 -76.94 -32.59
N GLN A 41 -10.95 -76.87 -33.91
CA GLN A 41 -10.38 -75.78 -34.72
C GLN A 41 -11.06 -74.44 -34.39
N ASP A 42 -12.38 -74.42 -34.22
CA ASP A 42 -13.15 -73.24 -33.87
C ASP A 42 -12.78 -72.73 -32.47
N LEU A 43 -12.70 -73.62 -31.47
CA LEU A 43 -12.25 -73.28 -30.11
C LEU A 43 -10.79 -72.78 -30.08
N GLN A 44 -9.91 -73.35 -30.90
CA GLN A 44 -8.53 -72.88 -31.02
C GLN A 44 -8.46 -71.47 -31.63
N ASN A 45 -9.29 -71.19 -32.65
CA ASN A 45 -9.41 -69.87 -33.25
C ASN A 45 -10.01 -68.85 -32.27
N GLU A 46 -11.04 -69.23 -31.51
CA GLU A 46 -11.62 -68.41 -30.44
C GLU A 46 -10.62 -68.14 -29.32
N GLN A 47 -9.84 -69.14 -28.88
CA GLN A 47 -8.80 -68.94 -27.88
C GLN A 47 -7.75 -67.92 -28.37
N ALA A 48 -7.31 -68.05 -29.62
CA ALA A 48 -6.37 -67.09 -30.21
C ALA A 48 -6.97 -65.68 -30.31
N SER A 49 -8.24 -65.55 -30.68
CA SER A 49 -8.92 -64.26 -30.78
C SER A 49 -9.14 -63.61 -29.40
N TRP A 50 -9.46 -64.40 -28.37
CA TRP A 50 -9.58 -63.92 -26.98
C TRP A 50 -8.24 -63.49 -26.40
N GLN A 51 -7.16 -64.21 -26.68
CA GLN A 51 -5.82 -63.78 -26.25
C GLN A 51 -5.38 -62.49 -26.92
N ALA A 52 -5.67 -62.33 -28.22
CA ALA A 52 -5.41 -61.08 -28.94
C ALA A 52 -6.23 -59.91 -28.38
N GLN A 53 -7.53 -60.11 -28.11
CA GLN A 53 -8.39 -59.10 -27.48
C GLN A 53 -7.91 -58.74 -26.07
N LYS A 54 -7.54 -59.74 -25.26
CA LYS A 54 -7.01 -59.51 -23.91
C LYS A 54 -5.72 -58.70 -23.95
N ALA A 55 -4.79 -59.04 -24.83
CA ALA A 55 -3.55 -58.27 -25.00
C ALA A 55 -3.83 -56.82 -25.45
N SER A 56 -4.81 -56.61 -26.34
CA SER A 56 -5.23 -55.27 -26.78
C SER A 56 -5.80 -54.45 -25.62
N VAL A 57 -6.74 -55.02 -24.86
CA VAL A 57 -7.38 -54.36 -23.71
C VAL A 57 -6.39 -54.10 -22.58
N GLU A 58 -5.45 -55.02 -22.32
CA GLU A 58 -4.37 -54.79 -21.36
C GLU A 58 -3.44 -53.66 -21.82
N GLY A 59 -3.12 -53.60 -23.11
CA GLY A 59 -2.37 -52.49 -23.71
C GLY A 59 -3.10 -51.14 -23.57
N GLU A 60 -4.39 -51.09 -23.89
CA GLU A 60 -5.22 -49.89 -23.72
C GLU A 60 -5.34 -49.47 -22.25
N ARG A 61 -5.52 -50.43 -21.34
CA ARG A 61 -5.54 -50.17 -19.89
C ARG A 61 -4.21 -49.57 -19.42
N ASP A 62 -3.10 -50.11 -19.87
CA ASP A 62 -1.78 -49.65 -19.45
C ASP A 62 -1.45 -48.26 -20.04
N GLN A 63 -1.90 -47.98 -21.27
CA GLN A 63 -1.83 -46.64 -21.87
C GLN A 63 -2.73 -45.65 -21.13
N ALA A 64 -3.96 -46.02 -20.82
CA ALA A 64 -4.90 -45.19 -20.06
C ALA A 64 -4.39 -44.90 -18.65
N ARG A 65 -3.77 -45.88 -17.98
CA ARG A 65 -3.12 -45.69 -16.68
C ARG A 65 -1.97 -44.69 -16.77
N LYS A 66 -1.08 -44.82 -17.77
CA LYS A 66 0.00 -43.86 -18.00
C LYS A 66 -0.51 -42.45 -18.27
N ALA A 67 -1.54 -42.31 -19.10
CA ALA A 67 -2.15 -41.02 -19.41
C ALA A 67 -2.77 -40.39 -18.15
N LEU A 68 -3.42 -41.18 -17.30
CA LEU A 68 -4.00 -40.72 -16.05
C LEU A 68 -2.92 -40.28 -15.04
N GLU A 69 -1.84 -41.03 -14.91
CA GLU A 69 -0.69 -40.66 -14.07
C GLU A 69 -0.03 -39.36 -14.57
N GLN A 70 0.14 -39.21 -15.89
CA GLN A 70 0.67 -37.98 -16.49
C GLN A 70 -0.25 -36.78 -16.23
N ALA A 71 -1.55 -36.93 -16.46
CA ALA A 71 -2.52 -35.87 -16.21
C ALA A 71 -2.59 -35.47 -14.72
N GLN A 72 -2.49 -36.45 -13.81
CA GLN A 72 -2.40 -36.18 -12.36
C GLN A 72 -1.12 -35.44 -11.99
N ALA A 73 0.02 -35.81 -12.57
CA ALA A 73 1.29 -35.12 -12.34
C ALA A 73 1.25 -33.67 -12.87
N GLU A 74 0.67 -33.44 -14.04
CA GLU A 74 0.47 -32.09 -14.59
C GLU A 74 -0.46 -31.26 -13.71
N LEU A 75 -1.59 -31.82 -13.26
CA LEU A 75 -2.51 -31.12 -12.36
C LEU A 75 -1.83 -30.75 -11.03
N ALA A 76 -1.01 -31.63 -10.47
CA ALA A 76 -0.24 -31.35 -9.26
C ALA A 76 0.79 -30.21 -9.48
N ARG A 77 1.44 -30.18 -10.64
CA ARG A 77 2.34 -29.08 -11.03
C ARG A 77 1.60 -27.75 -11.18
N TYR A 78 0.45 -27.73 -11.85
CA TYR A 78 -0.36 -26.52 -11.98
C TYR A 78 -0.87 -26.00 -10.63
N LYS A 79 -1.37 -26.89 -9.77
CA LYS A 79 -1.86 -26.50 -8.43
C LYS A 79 -0.74 -25.93 -7.54
N SER A 80 0.44 -26.53 -7.58
CA SER A 80 1.61 -26.03 -6.82
C SER A 80 2.14 -24.71 -7.38
N GLY A 81 2.21 -24.56 -8.71
CA GLY A 81 2.58 -23.29 -9.36
C GLY A 81 1.59 -22.17 -9.04
N ALA A 82 0.29 -22.41 -9.22
CA ALA A 82 -0.75 -21.42 -8.94
C ALA A 82 -0.81 -21.00 -7.47
N ALA A 83 -0.55 -21.91 -6.53
CA ALA A 83 -0.44 -21.59 -5.11
C ALA A 83 0.79 -20.69 -4.82
N GLY A 84 1.93 -20.96 -5.48
CA GLY A 84 3.13 -20.13 -5.39
C GLY A 84 2.90 -18.72 -5.95
N ASP A 85 2.29 -18.61 -7.14
CA ASP A 85 1.95 -17.34 -7.77
C ASP A 85 0.96 -16.54 -6.93
N GLY A 86 -0.04 -17.19 -6.35
CA GLY A 86 -1.01 -16.55 -5.45
C GLY A 86 -0.37 -15.98 -4.18
N ALA A 87 0.58 -16.71 -3.59
CA ALA A 87 1.34 -16.23 -2.43
C ALA A 87 2.25 -15.05 -2.77
N ALA A 88 2.95 -15.12 -3.92
CA ALA A 88 3.79 -14.03 -4.41
C ALA A 88 2.98 -12.76 -4.70
N LEU A 89 1.84 -12.88 -5.38
CA LEU A 89 0.95 -11.76 -5.67
C LEU A 89 0.36 -11.13 -4.40
N LYS A 90 0.06 -11.93 -3.37
CA LYS A 90 -0.40 -11.40 -2.09
C LYS A 90 0.71 -10.63 -1.37
N SER A 91 1.92 -11.20 -1.33
CA SER A 91 3.09 -10.53 -0.75
C SER A 91 3.39 -9.20 -1.45
N GLU A 92 3.29 -9.15 -2.78
CA GLU A 92 3.51 -7.93 -3.56
C GLU A 92 2.45 -6.86 -3.24
N ARG A 93 1.17 -7.24 -3.12
CA ARG A 93 0.10 -6.32 -2.72
C ARG A 93 0.31 -5.78 -1.32
N ASP A 94 0.67 -6.64 -0.37
CA ASP A 94 0.92 -6.23 1.01
C ASP A 94 2.14 -5.30 1.09
N ALA A 95 3.19 -5.57 0.31
CA ALA A 95 4.37 -4.72 0.23
C ALA A 95 4.03 -3.35 -0.39
N ARG A 96 3.24 -3.33 -1.46
CA ARG A 96 2.76 -2.10 -2.11
C ARG A 96 1.88 -1.28 -1.18
N GLN A 97 0.94 -1.91 -0.46
CA GLN A 97 0.09 -1.22 0.50
C GLN A 97 0.92 -0.56 1.61
N ARG A 98 1.90 -1.27 2.18
CA ARG A 98 2.82 -0.70 3.17
C ARG A 98 3.65 0.46 2.60
N ALA A 99 4.08 0.36 1.35
CA ALA A 99 4.81 1.44 0.69
C ALA A 99 3.91 2.68 0.48
N GLU A 100 2.65 2.48 0.06
CA GLU A 100 1.67 3.56 -0.10
C GLU A 100 1.35 4.24 1.24
N GLU A 101 1.17 3.46 2.31
CA GLU A 101 0.98 3.96 3.68
C GLU A 101 2.21 4.76 4.17
N ALA A 102 3.42 4.25 3.94
CA ALA A 102 4.66 4.94 4.31
C ALA A 102 4.83 6.26 3.54
N VAL A 103 4.49 6.30 2.25
CA VAL A 103 4.50 7.52 1.44
C VAL A 103 3.46 8.52 1.94
N ALA A 104 2.25 8.07 2.28
CA ALA A 104 1.21 8.93 2.83
C ALA A 104 1.64 9.54 4.17
N GLN A 105 2.17 8.73 5.09
CA GLN A 105 2.70 9.20 6.38
C GLN A 105 3.86 10.19 6.18
N GLY A 106 4.78 9.90 5.27
CA GLY A 106 5.89 10.79 4.93
C GLY A 106 5.42 12.14 4.38
N ARG A 107 4.38 12.15 3.53
CA ARG A 107 3.77 13.40 3.02
C ARG A 107 3.12 14.21 4.13
N THR A 108 2.39 13.57 5.03
CA THR A 108 1.78 14.26 6.19
C THR A 108 2.84 14.86 7.10
N ALA A 109 3.88 14.10 7.46
CA ALA A 109 4.98 14.59 8.28
C ALA A 109 5.74 15.75 7.62
N ALA A 110 5.96 15.68 6.29
CA ALA A 110 6.55 16.76 5.52
C ALA A 110 5.66 18.02 5.52
N ALA A 111 4.35 17.87 5.33
CA ALA A 111 3.41 18.98 5.37
C ALA A 111 3.35 19.65 6.76
N GLU A 112 3.31 18.87 7.83
CA GLU A 112 3.34 19.39 9.20
C GLU A 112 4.64 20.11 9.53
N SER A 113 5.79 19.57 9.12
CA SER A 113 7.08 20.23 9.34
C SER A 113 7.20 21.53 8.55
N ALA A 114 6.70 21.58 7.32
CA ALA A 114 6.62 22.80 6.52
C ALA A 114 5.71 23.85 7.19
N ALA A 115 4.55 23.44 7.69
CA ALA A 115 3.64 24.33 8.43
C ALA A 115 4.30 24.90 9.69
N ARG A 116 4.94 24.05 10.50
CA ARG A 116 5.70 24.48 11.69
C ARG A 116 6.82 25.47 11.36
N LEU A 117 7.55 25.23 10.27
CA LEU A 117 8.61 26.14 9.83
C LEU A 117 8.03 27.51 9.43
N GLN A 118 6.91 27.53 8.72
CA GLN A 118 6.29 28.78 8.30
C GLN A 118 5.69 29.57 9.47
N GLU A 119 5.10 28.89 10.45
CA GLU A 119 4.69 29.48 11.72
C GLU A 119 5.89 30.06 12.47
N GLN A 120 6.99 29.31 12.59
CA GLN A 120 8.20 29.83 13.24
C GLN A 120 8.78 31.05 12.51
N GLN A 121 8.74 31.07 11.17
CA GLN A 121 9.18 32.22 10.38
C GLN A 121 8.28 33.44 10.61
N SER A 122 6.96 33.28 10.69
CA SER A 122 6.05 34.39 10.97
C SER A 122 6.24 34.92 12.39
N HIS A 123 6.43 34.04 13.38
CA HIS A 123 6.78 34.45 14.75
C HIS A 123 8.09 35.21 14.82
N ASN A 124 9.14 34.74 14.13
CA ASN A 124 10.42 35.44 14.08
C ASN A 124 10.31 36.81 13.40
N ALA A 125 9.53 36.92 12.32
CA ALA A 125 9.29 38.19 11.65
C ALA A 125 8.52 39.18 12.56
N ALA A 126 7.49 38.69 13.27
CA ALA A 126 6.75 39.49 14.23
C ALA A 126 7.65 39.96 15.39
N LEU A 127 8.47 39.06 15.95
CA LEU A 127 9.40 39.39 17.03
C LEU A 127 10.46 40.40 16.57
N THR A 128 10.98 40.25 15.36
CA THR A 128 11.94 41.20 14.76
C THR A 128 11.31 42.59 14.63
N THR A 129 10.06 42.66 14.15
CA THR A 129 9.32 43.92 14.04
C THR A 129 9.10 44.58 15.40
N GLN A 130 8.76 43.79 16.43
CA GLN A 130 8.61 44.30 17.80
C GLN A 130 9.95 44.80 18.37
N LEU A 131 11.03 44.05 18.16
CA LEU A 131 12.37 44.46 18.61
C LEU A 131 12.82 45.77 17.94
N ASP A 132 12.57 45.92 16.64
CA ASP A 132 12.88 47.15 15.91
C ASP A 132 12.05 48.34 16.42
N GLY A 133 10.77 48.11 16.73
CA GLY A 133 9.89 49.09 17.37
C GLY A 133 10.44 49.56 18.72
N VAL A 134 10.73 48.62 19.63
CA VAL A 134 11.30 48.91 20.96
C VAL A 134 12.65 49.61 20.84
N ARG A 135 13.50 49.18 19.90
CA ARG A 135 14.82 49.80 19.67
C ARG A 135 14.67 51.26 19.22
N LYS A 136 13.70 51.56 18.36
CA LYS A 136 13.41 52.92 17.90
C LYS A 136 12.85 53.79 19.02
N GLU A 137 11.95 53.25 19.85
CA GLU A 137 11.43 53.93 21.04
C GLU A 137 12.55 54.26 22.03
N LEU A 138 13.40 53.28 22.33
CA LEU A 138 14.56 53.46 23.22
C LEU A 138 15.49 54.54 22.67
N SER A 139 15.85 54.48 21.38
CA SER A 139 16.70 55.49 20.75
C SER A 139 16.09 56.89 20.82
N THR A 140 14.77 57.00 20.66
CA THR A 140 14.05 58.28 20.76
C THR A 140 14.07 58.78 22.20
N CYS A 141 13.79 57.91 23.17
CA CYS A 141 13.83 58.23 24.59
C CYS A 141 15.22 58.71 25.02
N THR A 142 16.28 58.03 24.59
CA THR A 142 17.68 58.43 24.87
C THR A 142 17.99 59.80 24.26
N ALA A 143 17.64 60.06 23.01
CA ALA A 143 17.88 61.35 22.37
C ALA A 143 17.12 62.51 23.05
N ARG A 144 15.86 62.26 23.45
CA ARG A 144 15.04 63.24 24.20
C ARG A 144 15.60 63.50 25.59
N ASN A 145 16.07 62.45 26.26
CA ASN A 145 16.71 62.56 27.58
C ASN A 145 17.99 63.40 27.50
N GLU A 146 18.86 63.15 26.51
CA GLU A 146 20.04 63.97 26.26
C GLU A 146 19.68 65.44 25.97
N ALA A 147 18.63 65.69 25.19
CA ALA A 147 18.15 67.05 24.93
C ALA A 147 17.64 67.75 26.20
N MET A 148 16.88 67.04 27.05
CA MET A 148 16.44 67.55 28.35
C MET A 148 17.63 67.88 29.26
N TYR A 149 18.67 67.04 29.31
CA TYR A 149 19.87 67.32 30.09
C TYR A 149 20.60 68.57 29.60
N LYS A 150 20.71 68.77 28.28
CA LYS A 150 21.29 69.99 27.70
C LYS A 150 20.49 71.24 28.09
N ILE A 151 19.16 71.21 27.94
CA ILE A 151 18.30 72.33 28.35
C ILE A 151 18.45 72.60 29.85
N GLY A 152 18.50 71.55 30.68
CA GLY A 152 18.72 71.68 32.13
C GLY A 152 20.04 72.40 32.45
N ASN A 153 21.13 72.04 31.77
CA ASN A 153 22.41 72.72 31.92
C ASN A 153 22.35 74.18 31.43
N GLU A 154 21.66 74.47 30.33
CA GLU A 154 21.44 75.85 29.86
C GLU A 154 20.67 76.70 30.88
N VAL A 155 19.68 76.12 31.57
CA VAL A 155 18.94 76.82 32.65
C VAL A 155 19.86 77.12 33.83
N ILE A 156 20.68 76.15 34.26
CA ILE A 156 21.64 76.33 35.36
C ILE A 156 22.67 77.40 34.98
N ASP A 157 23.22 77.35 33.77
CA ASP A 157 24.19 78.32 33.26
C ASP A 157 23.58 79.73 33.16
N ALA A 158 22.35 79.84 32.64
CA ALA A 158 21.62 81.10 32.59
C ALA A 158 21.39 81.66 34.00
N TYR A 159 21.07 80.83 34.99
CA TYR A 159 20.92 81.26 36.38
C TYR A 159 22.26 81.74 36.98
N ALA A 160 23.36 81.05 36.67
CA ALA A 160 24.70 81.43 37.14
C ALA A 160 25.16 82.78 36.57
N HIS A 161 24.75 83.11 35.34
CA HIS A 161 25.06 84.38 34.68
C HIS A 161 24.05 85.51 34.97
N ILE A 162 23.03 85.31 35.82
CA ILE A 162 22.19 86.42 36.30
C ILE A 162 23.05 87.27 37.25
N ASP A 163 23.64 88.34 36.71
CA ASP A 163 24.44 89.28 37.49
C ASP A 163 23.63 89.96 38.61
N MET A 164 24.29 90.23 39.73
CA MET A 164 23.72 90.97 40.87
C MET A 164 23.12 92.34 40.44
N GLY A 165 23.63 92.94 39.35
CA GLY A 165 23.09 94.15 38.73
C GLY A 165 21.70 93.95 38.10
N THR A 166 21.43 92.79 37.49
CA THR A 166 20.12 92.42 36.94
C THR A 166 19.10 92.20 38.05
N VAL A 167 19.52 91.61 39.17
CA VAL A 167 18.70 91.43 40.37
C VAL A 167 18.36 92.77 41.03
N MET A 168 19.32 93.69 41.14
CA MET A 168 19.10 95.05 41.65
C MET A 168 18.19 95.87 40.75
N ALA A 169 18.36 95.80 39.43
CA ALA A 169 17.47 96.45 38.47
C ALA A 169 16.03 95.92 38.60
N SER A 170 15.83 94.60 38.71
CA SER A 170 14.51 93.96 38.80
C SER A 170 13.70 94.30 40.08
N ARG A 171 14.37 94.85 41.11
CA ARG A 171 13.73 95.31 42.37
C ARG A 171 13.26 96.77 42.34
N GLN A 172 13.58 97.53 41.29
CA GLN A 172 13.13 98.92 41.17
C GLN A 172 11.72 99.00 40.55
N PRO A 173 10.86 99.93 41.01
CA PRO A 173 9.44 100.02 40.59
C PRO A 173 9.23 100.33 39.09
N PHE A 174 10.28 100.70 38.34
CA PHE A 174 10.21 100.99 36.90
C PHE A 174 10.85 99.89 36.01
N ALA A 175 11.32 98.78 36.58
CA ALA A 175 12.01 97.72 35.83
C ALA A 175 11.07 96.64 35.26
N ALA A 176 9.92 97.05 34.75
CA ALA A 176 8.95 96.14 34.13
C ALA A 176 9.58 95.31 32.99
N SER A 177 10.52 95.90 32.24
CA SER A 177 11.20 95.23 31.12
C SER A 177 12.13 94.09 31.55
N SER A 178 12.79 94.15 32.71
CA SER A 178 13.65 93.06 33.19
C SER A 178 12.84 91.88 33.72
N ARG A 179 11.68 92.14 34.34
CA ARG A 179 10.74 91.10 34.76
C ARG A 179 10.20 90.33 33.56
N VAL A 180 9.71 91.03 32.54
CA VAL A 180 9.23 90.40 31.30
C VAL A 180 10.30 89.55 30.62
N LYS A 181 11.57 89.99 30.61
CA LYS A 181 12.68 89.19 30.05
C LYS A 181 12.90 87.87 30.80
N LEU A 182 12.87 87.89 32.14
CA LEU A 182 13.01 86.67 32.95
C LEU A 182 11.82 85.74 32.76
N GLU A 183 10.61 86.30 32.65
CA GLU A 183 9.38 85.55 32.43
C GLU A 183 9.36 84.88 31.05
N ASN A 184 9.78 85.61 30.00
CA ASN A 184 9.94 85.06 28.65
C ASN A 184 11.02 83.97 28.59
N ALA A 185 12.13 84.13 29.33
CA ALA A 185 13.16 83.11 29.41
C ALA A 185 12.65 81.84 30.12
N ALA A 186 11.95 82.00 31.25
CA ALA A 186 11.33 80.89 31.97
C ALA A 186 10.29 80.15 31.12
N GLN A 187 9.44 80.90 30.37
CA GLN A 187 8.50 80.32 29.42
C GLN A 187 9.21 79.56 28.30
N GLY A 188 10.22 80.16 27.65
CA GLY A 188 10.95 79.51 26.56
C GLY A 188 11.67 78.23 26.97
N TYR A 189 12.25 78.18 28.17
CA TYR A 189 12.82 76.94 28.71
C TYR A 189 11.73 75.93 29.09
N GLY A 190 10.62 76.38 29.66
CA GLY A 190 9.47 75.54 29.98
C GLY A 190 8.88 74.86 28.73
N ASP A 191 8.71 75.61 27.65
CA ASP A 191 8.22 75.12 26.37
C ASP A 191 9.19 74.08 25.78
N ARG A 192 10.49 74.37 25.75
CA ARG A 192 11.51 73.41 25.27
C ARG A 192 11.54 72.14 26.12
N LEU A 193 11.42 72.24 27.45
CA LEU A 193 11.34 71.06 28.31
C LEU A 193 10.08 70.23 28.01
N TYR A 194 8.96 70.91 27.79
CA TYR A 194 7.68 70.29 27.47
C TYR A 194 7.72 69.57 26.11
N GLU A 195 8.32 70.18 25.08
CA GLU A 195 8.52 69.60 23.75
C GLU A 195 9.43 68.36 23.75
N GLN A 196 10.42 68.32 24.65
CA GLN A 196 11.33 67.17 24.76
C GLN A 196 10.78 66.05 25.65
N ARG A 197 9.64 66.24 26.33
CA ARG A 197 9.04 65.20 27.16
C ARG A 197 8.66 63.99 26.31
N TYR A 198 9.30 62.86 26.58
CA TYR A 198 8.96 61.61 25.90
C TYR A 198 7.52 61.21 26.17
N ARG A 199 6.80 60.87 25.09
CA ARG A 199 5.47 60.26 25.14
C ARG A 199 5.57 58.97 24.32
N PRO A 200 5.33 57.80 24.94
CA PRO A 200 5.18 56.57 24.17
C PRO A 200 4.10 56.78 23.11
N ALA A 201 4.28 56.23 21.92
CA ALA A 201 3.15 56.10 21.00
C ALA A 201 2.07 55.32 21.77
N ALA A 202 0.87 55.89 21.86
CA ALA A 202 -0.21 55.39 22.70
C ALA A 202 -0.31 53.86 22.62
N GLU A 203 -0.46 53.24 23.79
CA GLU A 203 -0.87 51.86 23.96
C GLU A 203 -1.99 51.57 22.95
N ALA A 204 -1.67 50.78 21.93
CA ALA A 204 -2.66 50.34 20.95
C ALA A 204 -3.80 49.67 21.73
N PRO A 205 -5.07 49.92 21.39
CA PRO A 205 -6.16 49.22 22.05
C PRO A 205 -5.90 47.72 21.91
N GLN A 206 -5.79 47.04 23.06
CA GLN A 206 -5.73 45.59 23.12
C GLN A 206 -7.02 45.05 22.45
N PRO A 207 -6.92 44.00 21.60
CA PRO A 207 -8.10 43.38 21.00
C PRO A 207 -9.03 42.76 22.04
#